data_AF-A0A7G9QF55-F1
#
_entry.id   AF-A0A7G9QF55-F1
#
_cell.length_a   1.000
_cell.length_b   1.000
_cell.length_c   1.000
_cell.angle_alpha   90.00
_cell.angle_beta   90.00
_cell.angle_gamma   90.00
#
_symmetry.space_group_name_H-M   'P 1'
#
loop_
_entity.id
_entity.type
_entity.pdbx_description
1 polymer ?
#
loop_
_entity_poly.entity_id
_entity_poly.type
_entity_poly.pdbx_seq_one_letter_code
_entity_poly.pdbx_strand_id
1 'polypeptide(L)'
;MIEKIHIWVGNFESKASFEKYFDQEPYFKAWYIYDNEPPTGNEEEDKEPSAALRCQFCKEIGIDNYDEDFIMLKYYQKHQSIHAILNDVPGDGSEFLKLGEELGLDRINVLIAYENTDLTQESASKAEKLTYLGQINNLSTSDDKTDLNKHYLWIGKNEISSNVLDSLKNKDVDKERIAKILGIDAQIIKEINFYYTENKEKVDEIIITHVEDYNIAEKMILKADKLAINSTTNLMLELISHQDLKIDINDKLGLSYIGDFQEE
;
A
#
# COMPACT_ATOMS: atom_id res chain seq x y z
N MET A 1 -14.28 -8.19 6.02
CA MET A 1 -14.59 -7.18 7.06
C MET A 1 -13.59 -6.09 6.78
N ILE A 2 -14.00 -4.92 6.29
CA ILE A 2 -13.04 -3.92 5.79
C ILE A 2 -12.10 -3.54 6.93
N GLU A 3 -10.85 -3.96 6.81
CA GLU A 3 -9.77 -3.61 7.72
C GLU A 3 -9.54 -2.10 7.63
N LYS A 4 -9.44 -1.41 8.76
CA LYS A 4 -9.33 0.04 8.83
C LYS A 4 -8.03 0.40 9.51
N ILE A 5 -7.16 1.11 8.79
CA ILE A 5 -5.95 1.68 9.35
C ILE A 5 -6.25 3.11 9.75
N HIS A 6 -6.19 3.36 11.04
CA HIS A 6 -6.28 4.69 11.61
C HIS A 6 -4.90 5.37 11.59
N ILE A 7 -4.86 6.63 11.18
CA ILE A 7 -3.61 7.39 11.00
C ILE A 7 -3.55 8.54 11.99
N TRP A 8 -2.43 8.61 12.73
CA TRP A 8 -2.08 9.75 13.54
C TRP A 8 -0.69 10.25 13.23
N VAL A 9 -0.51 11.55 13.45
CA VAL A 9 0.79 12.21 13.34
C VAL A 9 1.00 13.11 14.55
N GLY A 10 2.25 13.37 14.91
CA GLY A 10 2.52 14.25 16.03
C GLY A 10 3.98 14.54 16.28
N ASN A 11 4.24 15.09 17.47
CA ASN A 11 5.56 15.49 17.88
C ASN A 11 5.89 15.03 19.30
N PHE A 12 7.04 14.38 19.43
CA PHE A 12 7.63 14.02 20.71
C PHE A 12 9.01 14.65 20.86
N GLU A 13 9.33 15.10 22.08
CA GLU A 13 10.63 15.71 22.40
C GLU A 13 11.81 14.74 22.25
N SER A 14 11.56 13.43 22.35
CA SER A 14 12.59 12.40 22.23
C SER A 14 11.99 11.04 21.88
N LYS A 15 12.83 10.12 21.38
CA LYS A 15 12.42 8.72 21.17
C LYS A 15 11.99 8.04 22.48
N ALA A 16 12.64 8.35 23.60
CA ALA A 16 12.31 7.76 24.90
C ALA A 16 10.92 8.20 25.41
N SER A 17 10.54 9.47 25.21
CA SER A 17 9.20 9.93 25.59
C SER A 17 8.11 9.38 24.67
N PHE A 18 8.45 9.12 23.41
CA PHE A 18 7.61 8.39 22.46
C PHE A 18 7.40 6.92 22.89
N GLU A 19 8.47 6.17 23.11
CA GLU A 19 8.41 4.76 23.56
C GLU A 19 7.61 4.63 24.86
N LYS A 20 7.85 5.50 25.84
CA LYS A 20 7.10 5.51 27.10
C LYS A 20 5.59 5.75 26.92
N TYR A 21 5.19 6.51 25.91
CA TYR A 21 3.79 6.82 25.66
C TYR A 21 3.01 5.61 25.11
N PHE A 22 3.71 4.70 24.42
CA PHE A 22 3.16 3.46 23.88
C PHE A 22 3.44 2.22 24.74
N ASP A 23 4.29 2.33 25.76
CA ASP A 23 4.71 1.20 26.62
C ASP A 23 3.52 0.42 27.24
N GLN A 24 3.44 -0.87 26.89
CA GLN A 24 2.43 -1.83 27.37
C GLN A 24 3.00 -2.83 28.39
N GLU A 25 4.33 -2.83 28.62
CA GLU A 25 4.99 -3.81 29.49
C GLU A 25 4.41 -3.87 30.91
N PRO A 26 4.10 -2.74 31.58
CA PRO A 26 3.53 -2.78 32.92
C PRO A 26 2.16 -3.48 32.96
N TYR A 27 1.36 -3.31 31.91
CA TYR A 27 0.02 -3.90 31.81
C TYR A 27 0.12 -5.42 31.58
N PHE A 28 0.93 -5.85 30.62
CA PHE A 28 1.12 -7.28 30.33
C PHE A 28 1.80 -8.03 31.47
N LYS A 29 2.75 -7.40 32.17
CA LYS A 29 3.37 -8.02 33.35
C LYS A 29 2.36 -8.24 34.47
N ALA A 30 1.44 -7.30 34.69
CA ALA A 30 0.39 -7.46 35.69
C ALA A 30 -0.59 -8.58 35.30
N TRP A 31 -0.98 -8.67 34.03
CA TRP A 31 -1.81 -9.78 33.53
C TRP A 31 -1.11 -11.13 33.65
N TYR A 32 0.19 -11.20 33.32
CA TYR A 32 0.96 -12.43 33.47
C TYR A 32 0.95 -12.94 34.92
N ILE A 33 1.13 -12.06 35.90
CA ILE A 33 1.06 -12.42 37.32
C ILE A 33 -0.33 -12.93 37.68
N TYR A 34 -1.37 -12.17 37.33
CA TYR A 34 -2.77 -12.52 37.61
C TYR A 34 -3.17 -13.87 37.01
N ASP A 35 -2.75 -14.17 35.78
CA ASP A 35 -3.14 -15.38 35.06
C ASP A 35 -2.33 -16.64 35.47
N ASN A 36 -1.10 -16.47 35.98
CA ASN A 36 -0.16 -17.59 36.17
C ASN A 36 0.29 -17.82 37.62
N GLU A 37 0.13 -16.84 38.51
CA GLU A 37 0.52 -17.01 39.92
C GLU A 37 -0.69 -17.43 40.77
N PRO A 38 -0.50 -18.32 41.77
CA PRO A 38 -1.58 -18.71 42.67
C PRO A 38 -2.03 -17.51 43.51
N PRO A 39 -3.34 -17.40 43.84
CA PRO A 39 -3.86 -16.32 44.68
C PRO A 39 -3.09 -16.21 46.00
N THR A 40 -2.71 -15.00 46.38
CA THR A 40 -1.95 -14.73 47.61
C THR A 40 -2.85 -14.76 48.84
N GLY A 41 -4.18 -14.72 48.64
CA GLY A 41 -5.17 -14.59 49.70
C GLY A 41 -5.37 -13.14 50.14
N ASN A 42 -4.74 -12.18 49.46
CA ASN A 42 -4.96 -10.75 49.60
C ASN A 42 -5.86 -10.28 48.45
N GLU A 43 -7.12 -9.94 48.77
CA GLU A 43 -8.11 -9.50 47.78
C GLU A 43 -7.67 -8.32 46.92
N GLU A 44 -6.76 -7.45 47.38
CA GLU A 44 -6.24 -6.34 46.56
C GLU A 44 -5.15 -6.79 45.57
N GLU A 45 -4.36 -7.80 45.93
CA GLU A 45 -3.30 -8.36 45.06
C GLU A 45 -3.88 -9.35 44.05
N ASP A 46 -4.98 -10.02 44.40
CA ASP A 46 -5.65 -11.04 43.59
C ASP A 46 -6.69 -10.45 42.61
N LYS A 47 -6.72 -9.12 42.43
CA LYS A 47 -7.63 -8.44 41.48
C LYS A 47 -7.05 -8.40 40.07
N GLU A 48 -7.96 -8.32 39.09
CA GLU A 48 -7.59 -8.06 37.71
C GLU A 48 -6.75 -6.77 37.59
N PRO A 49 -5.76 -6.73 36.68
CA PRO A 49 -4.91 -5.57 36.46
C PRO A 49 -5.69 -4.27 36.19
N SER A 50 -5.26 -3.19 36.86
CA SER A 50 -5.89 -1.87 36.73
C SER A 50 -5.72 -1.28 35.33
N ALA A 51 -6.79 -0.67 34.80
CA ALA A 51 -6.75 0.13 33.57
C ALA A 51 -5.75 1.31 33.64
N ALA A 52 -5.34 1.73 34.84
CA ALA A 52 -4.30 2.76 35.01
C ALA A 52 -2.92 2.33 34.48
N LEU A 53 -2.67 1.02 34.40
CA LEU A 53 -1.41 0.43 33.89
C LEU A 53 -1.33 0.43 32.36
N ARG A 54 -2.44 0.66 31.66
CA ARG A 54 -2.48 0.69 30.19
C ARG A 54 -1.57 1.80 29.66
N CYS A 55 -1.05 1.58 28.45
CA CYS A 55 -0.25 2.57 27.75
C CYS A 55 -0.99 3.91 27.62
N GLN A 56 -0.27 5.02 27.56
CA GLN A 56 -0.92 6.35 27.54
C GLN A 56 -1.80 6.52 26.30
N PHE A 57 -1.31 6.11 25.14
CA PHE A 57 -2.11 6.08 23.91
C PHE A 57 -3.39 5.26 24.08
N CYS A 58 -3.28 4.04 24.63
CA CYS A 58 -4.37 3.10 24.85
C CYS A 58 -5.50 3.72 25.69
N LYS A 59 -5.12 4.41 26.79
CA LYS A 59 -6.06 5.10 27.67
C LYS A 59 -6.82 6.21 26.95
N GLU A 60 -6.12 6.99 26.14
CA GLU A 60 -6.71 8.12 25.44
C GLU A 60 -7.71 7.69 24.37
N ILE A 61 -7.39 6.66 23.59
CA ILE A 61 -8.31 6.14 22.56
C ILE A 61 -9.31 5.11 23.10
N GLY A 62 -9.25 4.80 24.39
CA GLY A 62 -10.22 3.94 25.07
C GLY A 62 -10.11 2.45 24.74
N ILE A 63 -8.89 1.95 24.48
CA ILE A 63 -8.61 0.52 24.30
C ILE A 63 -7.83 -0.04 25.50
N ASP A 64 -7.82 -1.37 25.62
CA ASP A 64 -7.12 -2.06 26.70
C ASP A 64 -5.62 -2.16 26.41
N ASN A 65 -5.29 -2.66 25.23
CA ASN A 65 -3.95 -2.80 24.68
C ASN A 65 -4.06 -2.75 23.15
N TYR A 66 -2.96 -2.47 22.47
CA TYR A 66 -2.85 -2.67 21.03
C TYR A 66 -2.05 -3.95 20.74
N ASP A 67 -2.32 -4.54 19.59
CA ASP A 67 -1.51 -5.64 19.07
C ASP A 67 -0.33 -5.06 18.28
N GLU A 68 0.88 -5.53 18.61
CA GLU A 68 2.12 -5.05 17.99
C GLU A 68 2.22 -5.40 16.51
N ASP A 69 1.55 -6.48 16.08
CA ASP A 69 1.53 -6.91 14.67
C ASP A 69 0.64 -6.02 13.80
N PHE A 70 -0.33 -5.33 14.40
CA PHE A 70 -1.31 -4.49 13.70
C PHE A 70 -1.03 -2.98 13.84
N ILE A 71 0.07 -2.58 14.47
CA ILE A 71 0.44 -1.17 14.64
C ILE A 71 1.83 -0.85 14.10
N MET A 72 1.93 0.22 13.31
CA MET A 72 3.19 0.84 12.94
C MET A 72 3.45 2.05 13.84
N LEU A 73 4.54 1.99 14.58
CA LEU A 73 5.03 3.06 15.45
C LEU A 73 6.34 3.63 14.88
N LYS A 74 6.27 4.76 14.16
CA LYS A 74 7.46 5.33 13.50
C LYS A 74 7.85 6.67 14.12
N TYR A 75 9.09 6.75 14.61
CA TYR A 75 9.71 7.97 15.13
C TYR A 75 10.85 8.44 14.22
N TYR A 76 10.86 9.71 13.86
CA TYR A 76 11.88 10.33 13.01
C TYR A 76 12.83 11.18 13.86
N GLN A 77 14.14 10.96 13.71
CA GLN A 77 15.15 11.74 14.44
C GLN A 77 15.17 13.23 14.06
N LYS A 78 14.69 13.56 12.86
CA LYS A 78 14.52 14.93 12.37
C LYS A 78 13.07 15.14 12.01
N HIS A 79 12.58 16.35 12.24
CA HIS A 79 11.22 16.71 11.83
C HIS A 79 11.09 16.58 10.31
N GLN A 80 9.95 16.05 9.89
CA GLN A 80 9.55 15.81 8.52
C GLN A 80 8.35 16.69 8.18
N SER A 81 8.16 16.93 6.89
CA SER A 81 6.91 17.50 6.38
C SER A 81 5.81 16.42 6.37
N ILE A 82 4.55 16.85 6.37
CA ILE A 82 3.41 15.94 6.21
C ILE A 82 3.55 15.07 4.95
N HIS A 83 4.03 15.63 3.84
CA HIS A 83 4.21 14.88 2.60
C HIS A 83 5.21 13.73 2.75
N ALA A 84 6.35 13.98 3.40
CA ALA A 84 7.35 12.94 3.63
C ALA A 84 6.84 11.84 4.56
N ILE A 85 6.01 12.18 5.55
CA ILE A 85 5.41 11.19 6.46
C ILE A 85 4.34 10.34 5.80
N LEU A 86 3.47 10.95 4.97
CA LEU A 86 2.39 10.21 4.33
C LEU A 86 2.90 9.18 3.32
N ASN A 87 4.10 9.36 2.76
CA ASN A 87 4.77 8.34 1.94
C ASN A 87 5.15 7.06 2.72
N ASP A 88 5.15 7.11 4.06
CA ASP A 88 5.46 5.97 4.91
C ASP A 88 4.21 5.26 5.46
N VAL A 89 3.01 5.74 5.13
CA VAL A 89 1.74 5.10 5.52
C VAL A 89 1.56 3.80 4.72
N PRO A 90 1.10 2.70 5.34
CA PRO A 90 0.86 1.41 4.66
C PRO A 90 -0.37 1.41 3.73
N GLY A 91 -0.61 2.48 2.97
CA GLY A 91 -1.72 2.65 2.03
C GLY A 91 -1.75 4.06 1.42
N ASP A 92 -2.82 4.40 0.69
CA ASP A 92 -2.94 5.72 0.06
C ASP A 92 -3.29 6.81 1.09
N GLY A 93 -2.27 7.47 1.63
CA GLY A 93 -2.41 8.61 2.53
C GLY A 93 -2.62 9.96 1.81
N SER A 94 -2.73 10.00 0.48
CA SER A 94 -2.73 11.25 -0.29
C SER A 94 -3.92 12.16 0.03
N GLU A 95 -5.05 11.58 0.45
CA GLU A 95 -6.23 12.34 0.88
C GLU A 95 -5.97 13.22 2.12
N PHE A 96 -5.00 12.84 2.96
CA PHE A 96 -4.65 13.61 4.16
C PHE A 96 -3.64 14.72 3.90
N LEU A 97 -3.08 14.84 2.69
CA LEU A 97 -2.13 15.90 2.37
C LEU A 97 -2.74 17.27 2.60
N LYS A 98 -3.93 17.51 2.02
CA LYS A 98 -4.63 18.79 2.15
C LYS A 98 -5.02 19.07 3.61
N LEU A 99 -5.51 18.06 4.32
CA LEU A 99 -5.86 18.20 5.73
C LEU A 99 -4.63 18.56 6.59
N GLY A 100 -3.50 17.89 6.37
CA GLY A 100 -2.28 18.17 7.12
C GLY A 100 -1.68 19.54 6.80
N GLU A 101 -1.80 20.01 5.56
CA GLU A 101 -1.46 21.39 5.19
C GLU A 101 -2.37 22.41 5.89
N GLU A 102 -3.68 22.18 5.89
CA GLU A 102 -4.66 23.06 6.57
C GLU A 102 -4.43 23.12 8.08
N LEU A 103 -4.01 22.02 8.69
CA LEU A 103 -3.67 21.93 10.12
C LEU A 103 -2.26 22.45 10.44
N GLY A 104 -1.48 22.87 9.45
CA GLY A 104 -0.13 23.42 9.63
C GLY A 104 0.88 22.38 10.14
N LEU A 105 0.76 21.12 9.71
CA LEU A 105 1.62 20.02 10.14
C LEU A 105 2.91 19.96 9.29
N ASP A 106 3.78 20.96 9.43
CA ASP A 106 5.02 21.08 8.64
C ASP A 106 6.28 20.59 9.40
N ARG A 107 6.13 20.29 10.68
CA ARG A 107 7.21 19.88 11.59
C ARG A 107 6.73 18.72 12.44
N ILE A 108 6.74 17.52 11.88
CA ILE A 108 6.23 16.29 12.51
C ILE A 108 7.39 15.32 12.74
N ASN A 109 7.40 14.54 13.82
CA ASN A 109 8.42 13.52 14.02
C ASN A 109 7.88 12.15 14.45
N VAL A 110 6.57 11.96 14.41
CA VAL A 110 5.92 10.67 14.67
C VAL A 110 4.82 10.40 13.65
N LEU A 111 4.75 9.15 13.21
CA LEU A 111 3.65 8.55 12.45
C LEU A 111 3.17 7.30 13.17
N ILE A 112 1.85 7.19 13.31
CA ILE A 112 1.15 6.00 13.81
C ILE A 112 0.17 5.55 12.75
N ALA A 113 0.23 4.27 12.39
CA ALA A 113 -0.78 3.61 11.60
C ALA A 113 -1.26 2.39 12.38
N TYR A 114 -2.54 2.33 12.76
CA TYR A 114 -3.07 1.24 13.57
C TYR A 114 -4.27 0.61 12.89
N GLU A 115 -4.14 -0.67 12.57
CA GLU A 115 -5.25 -1.46 12.06
C GLU A 115 -6.15 -1.91 13.21
N ASN A 116 -7.39 -1.40 13.23
CA ASN A 116 -8.38 -1.81 14.21
C ASN A 116 -9.80 -1.56 13.69
N THR A 117 -10.55 -2.63 13.43
CA THR A 117 -11.91 -2.53 12.87
C THR A 117 -12.95 -1.99 13.86
N ASP A 118 -12.69 -2.16 15.16
CA ASP A 118 -13.60 -1.81 16.25
C ASP A 118 -13.37 -0.38 16.77
N LEU A 119 -12.23 0.23 16.43
CA LEU A 119 -11.91 1.59 16.82
C LEU A 119 -12.76 2.59 16.03
N THR A 120 -13.56 3.37 16.75
CA THR A 120 -14.36 4.44 16.14
C THR A 120 -13.52 5.70 15.91
N GLN A 121 -13.88 6.52 14.91
CA GLN A 121 -13.23 7.81 14.69
C GLN A 121 -13.38 8.75 15.90
N GLU A 122 -14.49 8.68 16.64
CA GLU A 122 -14.70 9.47 17.85
C GLU A 122 -13.67 9.09 18.92
N SER A 123 -13.45 7.80 19.14
CA SER A 123 -12.42 7.30 20.06
C SER A 123 -11.02 7.63 19.58
N ALA A 124 -10.73 7.42 18.29
CA ALA A 124 -9.43 7.72 17.70
C ALA A 124 -9.04 9.21 17.83
N SER A 125 -10.02 10.11 17.75
CA SER A 125 -9.81 11.55 17.86
C SER A 125 -9.51 12.05 19.28
N LYS A 126 -9.58 11.18 20.31
CA LYS A 126 -9.34 11.55 21.72
C LYS A 126 -7.86 11.55 22.13
N ALA A 127 -6.96 11.11 21.24
CA ALA A 127 -5.53 11.18 21.49
C ALA A 127 -5.08 12.64 21.73
N GLU A 128 -4.47 12.91 22.87
CA GLU A 128 -4.11 14.26 23.32
C GLU A 128 -2.79 14.73 22.72
N LYS A 129 -1.81 13.82 22.57
CA LYS A 129 -0.47 14.15 22.05
C LYS A 129 -0.32 13.99 20.54
N LEU A 130 -1.35 13.47 19.89
CA LEU A 130 -1.34 13.08 18.48
C LEU A 130 -2.53 13.70 17.77
N THR A 131 -2.29 14.16 16.55
CA THR A 131 -3.35 14.61 15.65
C THR A 131 -3.85 13.42 14.86
N TYR A 132 -5.13 13.06 15.05
CA TYR A 132 -5.81 12.07 14.21
C TYR A 132 -6.11 12.68 12.84
N LEU A 133 -5.62 12.05 11.77
CA LEU A 133 -5.86 12.50 10.40
C LEU A 133 -7.11 11.86 9.80
N GLY A 134 -7.40 10.62 10.20
CA GLY A 134 -8.49 9.85 9.63
C GLY A 134 -8.16 8.37 9.58
N GLN A 135 -8.98 7.63 8.85
CA GLN A 135 -8.77 6.21 8.60
C GLN A 135 -8.69 5.99 7.09
N ILE A 136 -7.83 5.09 6.67
CA ILE A 136 -7.83 4.50 5.34
C ILE A 136 -8.32 3.06 5.47
N ASN A 137 -8.92 2.52 4.42
CA ASN A 137 -9.22 1.11 4.38
C ASN A 137 -7.90 0.38 4.09
N ASN A 138 -7.52 -0.58 4.94
CA ASN A 138 -6.45 -1.51 4.61
C ASN A 138 -6.93 -2.33 3.40
N LEU A 139 -6.08 -2.46 2.39
CA LEU A 139 -6.41 -3.21 1.18
C LEU A 139 -6.30 -4.74 1.40
N SER A 140 -5.99 -5.23 2.61
CA SER A 140 -5.78 -6.66 2.88
C SER A 140 -7.03 -7.52 3.11
N THR A 141 -8.26 -7.00 3.03
CA THR A 141 -9.42 -7.87 2.80
C THR A 141 -10.39 -7.33 1.75
N SER A 142 -10.42 -8.05 0.63
CA SER A 142 -11.46 -8.13 -0.38
C SER A 142 -12.86 -7.72 0.08
N ASP A 143 -13.55 -7.03 -0.83
CA ASP A 143 -14.97 -6.63 -0.82
C ASP A 143 -15.27 -5.20 -0.38
N ASP A 144 -14.71 -4.22 -1.08
CA ASP A 144 -15.55 -3.18 -1.69
C ASP A 144 -14.87 -2.62 -2.93
N LYS A 145 -15.68 -2.28 -3.93
CA LYS A 145 -15.26 -1.89 -5.28
C LYS A 145 -14.52 -0.54 -5.30
N THR A 146 -13.26 -0.52 -4.87
CA THR A 146 -12.28 0.37 -5.45
C THR A 146 -11.74 -0.33 -6.70
N ASP A 147 -11.68 0.43 -7.79
CA ASP A 147 -11.14 0.03 -9.08
C ASP A 147 -9.66 -0.40 -8.91
N LEU A 148 -9.43 -1.63 -8.44
CA LEU A 148 -8.11 -2.26 -8.39
C LEU A 148 -7.48 -2.11 -9.75
N ASN A 149 -6.25 -1.59 -9.80
CA ASN A 149 -5.66 -1.40 -11.10
C ASN A 149 -5.46 -2.76 -11.73
N LYS A 150 -5.95 -2.87 -12.95
CA LYS A 150 -5.80 -4.06 -13.75
C LYS A 150 -4.70 -3.80 -14.75
N HIS A 151 -3.66 -4.60 -14.64
CA HIS A 151 -2.50 -4.60 -15.50
C HIS A 151 -2.77 -5.53 -16.67
N TYR A 152 -2.50 -5.06 -17.87
CA TYR A 152 -2.65 -5.83 -19.10
C TYR A 152 -1.29 -5.87 -19.78
N LEU A 153 -0.78 -7.09 -20.00
CA LEU A 153 0.56 -7.28 -20.54
C LEU A 153 0.51 -7.78 -21.99
N TRP A 154 1.29 -7.11 -22.83
CA TRP A 154 1.64 -7.57 -24.16
C TRP A 154 3.15 -7.65 -24.35
N ILE A 155 3.57 -8.70 -25.07
CA ILE A 155 4.97 -8.93 -25.43
C ILE A 155 5.13 -8.98 -26.95
N GLY A 156 6.18 -8.34 -27.46
CA GLY A 156 6.51 -8.33 -28.88
C GLY A 156 6.73 -9.73 -29.48
N LYS A 157 6.14 -9.98 -30.65
CA LYS A 157 6.46 -11.13 -31.51
C LYS A 157 7.74 -10.88 -32.30
N ASN A 158 8.21 -11.91 -33.01
CA ASN A 158 9.44 -11.86 -33.82
C ASN A 158 9.45 -10.75 -34.88
N GLU A 159 8.28 -10.32 -35.36
CA GLU A 159 8.13 -9.28 -36.38
C GLU A 159 7.06 -8.28 -35.95
N ILE A 160 7.49 -7.08 -35.60
CA ILE A 160 6.62 -5.93 -35.31
C ILE A 160 6.72 -4.99 -36.49
N SER A 161 5.58 -4.53 -37.02
CA SER A 161 5.62 -3.61 -38.16
C SER A 161 6.35 -2.32 -37.78
N SER A 162 7.24 -1.84 -38.65
CA SER A 162 8.01 -0.60 -38.43
C SER A 162 7.12 0.59 -38.06
N ASN A 163 5.94 0.69 -38.67
CA ASN A 163 4.99 1.78 -38.40
C ASN A 163 4.47 1.79 -36.95
N VAL A 164 4.28 0.60 -36.35
CA VAL A 164 3.87 0.45 -34.95
C VAL A 164 5.04 0.80 -34.05
N LEU A 165 6.22 0.29 -34.39
CA LEU A 165 7.44 0.54 -33.63
C LEU A 165 7.82 2.02 -33.61
N ASP A 166 7.75 2.71 -34.75
CA ASP A 166 8.00 4.15 -34.88
C ASP A 166 6.94 4.97 -34.14
N SER A 167 5.71 4.46 -34.03
CA SER A 167 4.64 5.08 -33.24
C SER A 167 4.88 4.97 -31.73
N LEU A 168 5.51 3.89 -31.28
CA LEU A 168 5.80 3.60 -29.87
C LEU A 168 7.15 4.16 -29.38
N LYS A 169 8.12 4.38 -30.27
CA LYS A 169 9.46 4.91 -29.96
C LYS A 169 9.51 6.41 -29.65
N ASN A 170 8.46 7.16 -29.98
CA ASN A 170 8.43 8.60 -29.72
C ASN A 170 8.21 8.85 -28.23
N LYS A 171 9.03 9.73 -27.64
CA LYS A 171 9.06 10.04 -26.19
C LYS A 171 7.72 10.50 -25.58
N ASP A 172 6.75 10.85 -26.41
CA ASP A 172 5.37 11.11 -26.03
C ASP A 172 4.49 9.93 -26.46
N VAL A 173 4.64 8.77 -25.81
CA VAL A 173 3.64 7.70 -25.90
C VAL A 173 2.38 8.19 -25.17
N ASP A 174 1.62 9.02 -25.84
CA ASP A 174 0.38 9.55 -25.30
C ASP A 174 -0.69 8.46 -25.29
N LYS A 175 -1.46 8.38 -24.20
CA LYS A 175 -2.52 7.39 -23.94
C LYS A 175 -3.48 7.27 -25.12
N GLU A 176 -3.77 8.37 -25.80
CA GLU A 176 -4.61 8.40 -27.00
C GLU A 176 -4.12 7.48 -28.13
N ARG A 177 -2.80 7.38 -28.32
CA ARG A 177 -2.21 6.56 -29.39
C ARG A 177 -2.30 5.08 -29.07
N ILE A 178 -1.97 4.70 -27.83
CA ILE A 178 -2.10 3.31 -27.36
C ILE A 178 -3.57 2.89 -27.36
N ALA A 179 -4.46 3.77 -26.90
CA ALA A 179 -5.89 3.55 -26.94
C ALA A 179 -6.37 3.25 -28.37
N LYS A 180 -5.92 4.03 -29.36
CA LYS A 180 -6.24 3.79 -30.78
C LYS A 180 -5.67 2.48 -31.33
N ILE A 181 -4.44 2.14 -30.96
CA ILE A 181 -3.76 0.87 -31.34
C ILE A 181 -4.55 -0.33 -30.83
N LEU A 182 -4.97 -0.29 -29.56
CA LEU A 182 -5.70 -1.37 -28.90
C LEU A 182 -7.20 -1.35 -29.22
N GLY A 183 -7.73 -0.24 -29.70
CA GLY A 183 -9.15 -0.04 -29.97
C GLY A 183 -9.98 0.16 -28.70
N ILE A 184 -9.41 0.83 -27.70
CA ILE A 184 -10.02 1.11 -26.41
C ILE A 184 -10.17 2.62 -26.19
N ASP A 185 -10.91 3.04 -25.16
CA ASP A 185 -10.97 4.45 -24.75
C ASP A 185 -9.63 4.86 -24.12
N ALA A 186 -9.19 6.10 -24.30
CA ALA A 186 -7.98 6.60 -23.65
C ALA A 186 -8.22 6.96 -22.17
N GLN A 187 -9.46 7.30 -21.80
CA GLN A 187 -9.81 7.75 -20.44
C GLN A 187 -9.71 6.64 -19.39
N ILE A 188 -9.83 5.39 -19.82
CA ILE A 188 -9.71 4.21 -18.94
C ILE A 188 -8.24 3.84 -18.68
N ILE A 189 -7.29 4.42 -19.41
CA ILE A 189 -5.86 4.16 -19.24
C ILE A 189 -5.32 5.05 -18.13
N LYS A 190 -4.95 4.42 -17.00
CA LYS A 190 -4.25 5.09 -15.89
C LYS A 190 -2.81 5.36 -16.26
N GLU A 191 -2.12 4.34 -16.75
CA GLU A 191 -0.68 4.39 -16.98
C GLU A 191 -0.27 3.39 -18.06
N ILE A 192 0.87 3.68 -18.69
CA ILE A 192 1.45 2.87 -19.75
C ILE A 192 2.93 2.72 -19.45
N ASN A 193 3.37 1.47 -19.30
CA ASN A 193 4.78 1.12 -19.20
C ASN A 193 5.20 0.48 -20.51
N PHE A 194 6.10 1.15 -21.22
CA PHE A 194 6.57 0.72 -22.53
C PHE A 194 8.08 0.51 -22.50
N TYR A 195 8.51 -0.68 -22.92
CA TYR A 195 9.92 -1.02 -23.10
C TYR A 195 10.19 -1.41 -24.54
N TYR A 196 11.29 -0.89 -25.10
CA TYR A 196 11.83 -1.34 -26.37
C TYR A 196 13.36 -1.28 -26.40
N THR A 197 13.96 -2.28 -27.04
CA THR A 197 15.40 -2.38 -27.30
C THR A 197 15.63 -2.91 -28.72
N GLU A 198 16.81 -2.67 -29.30
CA GLU A 198 17.14 -3.17 -30.64
C GLU A 198 17.44 -4.67 -30.63
N ASN A 199 18.01 -5.17 -29.53
CA ASN A 199 18.37 -6.57 -29.36
C ASN A 199 17.34 -7.26 -28.47
N LYS A 200 17.08 -8.54 -28.71
CA LYS A 200 16.18 -9.29 -27.82
C LYS A 200 16.86 -9.53 -26.47
N GLU A 201 16.11 -9.27 -25.41
CA GLU A 201 16.49 -9.50 -24.01
C GLU A 201 15.49 -10.46 -23.37
N LYS A 202 15.81 -11.01 -22.20
CA LYS A 202 14.93 -11.99 -21.58
C LYS A 202 13.65 -11.37 -21.06
N VAL A 203 12.54 -12.07 -21.24
CA VAL A 203 11.21 -11.57 -20.85
C VAL A 203 11.12 -11.33 -19.34
N ASP A 204 11.67 -12.23 -18.53
CA ASP A 204 11.71 -12.13 -17.07
C ASP A 204 12.49 -10.90 -16.58
N GLU A 205 13.69 -10.67 -17.12
CA GLU A 205 14.53 -9.52 -16.80
C GLU A 205 13.84 -8.20 -17.16
N ILE A 206 13.17 -8.14 -18.33
CA ILE A 206 12.42 -6.95 -18.75
C ILE A 206 11.26 -6.67 -17.79
N ILE A 207 10.44 -7.68 -17.48
CA ILE A 207 9.26 -7.53 -16.61
C ILE A 207 9.68 -7.10 -15.20
N ILE A 208 10.66 -7.77 -14.58
CA ILE A 208 11.14 -7.45 -13.22
C ILE A 208 11.68 -6.03 -13.12
N THR A 209 12.26 -5.51 -14.20
CA THR A 209 12.90 -4.19 -14.21
C THR A 209 11.90 -3.05 -14.43
N HIS A 210 10.80 -3.31 -15.14
CA HIS A 210 9.91 -2.24 -15.65
C HIS A 210 8.49 -2.29 -15.10
N VAL A 211 8.09 -3.38 -14.43
CA VAL A 211 6.83 -3.47 -13.70
C VAL A 211 7.11 -3.14 -12.23
N GLU A 212 6.51 -2.05 -11.73
CA GLU A 212 6.81 -1.54 -10.38
C GLU A 212 6.34 -2.50 -9.27
N ASP A 213 5.18 -3.14 -9.46
CA ASP A 213 4.64 -4.11 -8.51
C ASP A 213 5.29 -5.49 -8.72
N TYR A 214 6.07 -5.92 -7.72
CA TYR A 214 6.79 -7.19 -7.75
C TYR A 214 5.86 -8.42 -7.81
N ASN A 215 4.72 -8.39 -7.13
CA ASN A 215 3.77 -9.49 -7.12
C ASN A 215 3.10 -9.62 -8.50
N ILE A 216 2.80 -8.50 -9.14
CA ILE A 216 2.28 -8.46 -10.52
C ILE A 216 3.34 -8.94 -11.50
N ALA A 217 4.58 -8.47 -11.37
CA ALA A 217 5.71 -8.89 -12.20
C ALA A 217 5.91 -10.41 -12.14
N GLU A 218 5.88 -11.01 -10.94
CA GLU A 218 6.01 -12.46 -10.77
C GLU A 218 4.87 -13.21 -11.47
N LYS A 219 3.62 -12.79 -11.28
CA LYS A 219 2.44 -13.40 -11.95
C LYS A 219 2.54 -13.30 -13.48
N MET A 220 3.01 -12.16 -13.99
CA MET A 220 3.22 -11.94 -15.41
C MET A 220 4.24 -12.91 -16.00
N ILE A 221 5.37 -13.12 -15.31
CA ILE A 221 6.43 -14.04 -15.72
C ILE A 221 5.93 -15.48 -15.74
N LEU A 222 5.28 -15.91 -14.65
CA LEU A 222 4.69 -17.25 -14.56
C LEU A 222 3.67 -17.50 -15.67
N LYS A 223 2.89 -16.48 -16.05
CA LYS A 223 1.92 -16.57 -17.13
C LYS A 223 2.59 -16.64 -18.51
N ALA A 224 3.62 -15.83 -18.75
CA ALA A 224 4.39 -15.85 -19.99
C ALA A 224 5.05 -17.21 -20.22
N ASP A 225 5.65 -17.80 -19.17
CA ASP A 225 6.23 -19.14 -19.19
C ASP A 225 5.18 -20.21 -19.50
N LYS A 226 4.02 -20.14 -18.83
CA LYS A 226 2.90 -21.07 -19.07
C LYS A 226 2.37 -21.02 -20.50
N LEU A 227 2.41 -19.85 -21.13
CA LEU A 227 2.00 -19.66 -22.52
C LEU A 227 3.10 -20.02 -23.54
N ALA A 228 4.28 -20.45 -23.08
CA ALA A 228 5.45 -20.74 -23.91
C ALA A 228 5.80 -19.58 -24.86
N ILE A 229 5.61 -18.34 -24.38
CA ILE A 229 6.03 -17.13 -25.10
C ILE A 229 7.54 -17.12 -25.13
N ASN A 230 8.12 -16.64 -26.25
CA ASN A 230 9.57 -16.61 -26.47
C ASN A 230 10.31 -16.18 -25.20
N SER A 231 11.34 -16.91 -24.80
CA SER A 231 12.16 -16.56 -23.63
C SER A 231 12.84 -15.19 -23.78
N THR A 232 12.86 -14.61 -24.99
CA THR A 232 13.35 -13.27 -25.25
C THR A 232 12.42 -12.45 -26.12
N THR A 233 12.34 -11.16 -25.83
CA THR A 233 11.59 -10.14 -26.55
C THR A 233 12.42 -8.87 -26.68
N ASN A 234 12.09 -8.02 -27.63
CA ASN A 234 12.64 -6.68 -27.76
C ASN A 234 11.61 -5.60 -27.38
N LEU A 235 10.40 -6.00 -26.96
CA LEU A 235 9.31 -5.09 -26.67
C LEU A 235 8.40 -5.64 -25.56
N MET A 236 8.06 -4.77 -24.61
CA MET A 236 7.01 -4.97 -23.62
C MET A 236 6.07 -3.77 -23.63
N LEU A 237 4.77 -4.03 -23.56
CA LEU A 237 3.75 -3.02 -23.29
C LEU A 237 2.90 -3.50 -22.13
N GLU A 238 2.93 -2.76 -21.04
CA GLU A 238 2.01 -2.89 -19.94
C GLU A 238 1.07 -1.68 -19.94
N LEU A 239 -0.21 -1.96 -19.73
CA LEU A 239 -1.24 -0.96 -19.57
C LEU A 239 -1.91 -1.17 -18.22
N ILE A 240 -2.05 -0.10 -17.46
CA ILE A 240 -2.71 -0.09 -16.17
C ILE A 240 -4.06 0.63 -16.34
N SER A 241 -5.16 -0.03 -15.96
CA SER A 241 -6.51 0.52 -16.07
C SER A 241 -7.26 0.43 -14.76
N HIS A 242 -8.10 1.43 -14.51
CA HIS A 242 -9.08 1.41 -13.42
C HIS A 242 -10.32 0.58 -13.77
N GLN A 243 -10.45 0.06 -14.99
CA GLN A 243 -11.64 -0.68 -15.40
C GLN A 243 -11.29 -1.95 -16.17
N ASP A 244 -12.23 -2.90 -16.18
CA ASP A 244 -12.13 -4.08 -17.02
C ASP A 244 -12.18 -3.70 -18.50
N LEU A 245 -11.10 -4.01 -19.21
CA LEU A 245 -11.00 -3.82 -20.64
C LEU A 245 -11.61 -5.01 -21.36
N LYS A 246 -12.59 -4.74 -22.21
CA LYS A 246 -13.02 -5.70 -23.24
C LYS A 246 -12.02 -5.66 -24.40
N ILE A 247 -10.88 -6.30 -24.19
CA ILE A 247 -9.84 -6.41 -25.22
C ILE A 247 -10.30 -7.47 -26.22
N ASP A 248 -10.35 -7.08 -27.49
CA ASP A 248 -10.41 -8.05 -28.57
C ASP A 248 -9.03 -8.72 -28.65
N ILE A 249 -8.95 -9.96 -28.16
CA ILE A 249 -7.71 -10.77 -27.99
C ILE A 249 -7.04 -11.09 -29.34
N ASN A 250 -7.62 -10.66 -30.47
CA ASN A 250 -6.98 -10.79 -31.77
C ASN A 250 -5.60 -10.13 -31.77
N ASP A 251 -4.60 -10.89 -32.19
CA ASP A 251 -3.19 -10.50 -32.34
C ASP A 251 -3.05 -9.27 -33.25
N LYS A 252 -3.23 -8.09 -32.68
CA LYS A 252 -3.03 -6.83 -33.39
C LYS A 252 -1.55 -6.48 -33.33
N LEU A 253 -0.99 -6.13 -34.48
CA LEU A 253 0.25 -5.34 -34.58
C LEU A 253 1.54 -6.04 -34.14
N GLY A 254 1.54 -7.38 -34.07
CA GLY A 254 2.73 -8.15 -33.69
C GLY A 254 2.96 -8.20 -32.18
N LEU A 255 1.94 -7.88 -31.38
CA LEU A 255 1.94 -8.04 -29.92
C LEU A 255 1.19 -9.31 -29.54
N SER A 256 1.74 -10.07 -28.59
CA SER A 256 1.06 -11.22 -27.98
C SER A 256 0.47 -10.79 -26.65
N TYR A 257 -0.84 -10.92 -26.48
CA TYR A 257 -1.48 -10.70 -25.19
C TYR A 257 -1.14 -11.83 -24.23
N ILE A 258 -0.55 -11.51 -23.08
CA ILE A 258 -0.15 -12.48 -22.06
C ILE A 258 -1.31 -12.71 -21.09
N GLY A 259 -1.99 -11.63 -20.71
CA GLY A 259 -3.10 -11.68 -19.79
C GLY A 259 -3.32 -10.36 -19.06
N ASP A 260 -4.33 -10.42 -18.22
CA ASP A 260 -4.65 -9.40 -17.25
C ASP A 260 -4.30 -9.88 -15.83
N PHE A 261 -3.83 -8.95 -15.02
CA PHE A 261 -3.33 -9.18 -13.67
C PHE A 261 -3.91 -8.09 -12.78
N GLN A 262 -4.41 -8.49 -11.63
CA GLN A 262 -5.04 -7.58 -10.70
C GLN A 262 -4.11 -7.41 -9.49
N GLU A 263 -3.88 -6.16 -9.10
CA GLU A 263 -3.27 -5.82 -7.80
C GLU A 263 -4.05 -6.55 -6.70
N GLU A 264 -3.33 -7.15 -5.75
CA GLU A 264 -3.95 -7.84 -4.60
C GLU A 264 -4.34 -6.85 -3.51
#